data_AF-A0A524RKW3-F1
#
_entry.id   AF-A0A524RKW3-F1
#
_cell.length_a   1.000
_cell.length_b   1.000
_cell.length_c   1.000
_cell.angle_alpha   90.00
_cell.angle_beta   90.00
_cell.angle_gamma   90.00
#
_symmetry.space_group_name_H-M   'P 1'
#
loop_
_entity.id
_entity.type
_entity.pdbx_description
1 polymer ?
#
loop_
_entity_poly.entity_id
_entity_poly.type
_entity_poly.pdbx_seq_one_letter_code
_entity_poly.pdbx_strand_id
1 'polypeptide(L)'
;MFANFATGFGGKGRLVSAAEALPGRGEAIPTAEKHYVLGTPLSGAIPAGHEEAGFGCGCFWGTEKAFWRLPGVFLTATGYQGGHTPNPTYQEVCSGATGHNEVVRVVWNADVVDFSDLLKLFWECHDPTQGMAQGNDRGSQYRSGIYTSTEAQTGKAEASREAYQALLSAAGKGTITTEIVEAVPFFPAEAYHQQYLVKPGSRPYCSASPTAVLLGDFPGADYKLPATVWENYDWSQNHCVLFGPVEPIEIPRNIAD
;
A
#
# COMPACT_ATOMS: atom_id res chain seq x y z
N MET A 1 -18.33 -14.08 44.97
CA MET A 1 -17.12 -13.49 44.37
C MET A 1 -17.41 -13.29 42.89
N PHE A 2 -17.75 -12.08 42.48
CA PHE A 2 -17.89 -11.73 41.07
C PHE A 2 -16.51 -11.28 40.58
N ALA A 3 -15.87 -12.10 39.75
CA ALA A 3 -14.65 -11.72 39.07
C ALA A 3 -15.04 -10.78 37.91
N ASN A 4 -14.72 -9.49 38.07
CA ASN A 4 -14.72 -8.50 37.00
C ASN A 4 -13.63 -8.88 35.99
N PHE A 5 -14.01 -9.52 34.89
CA PHE A 5 -13.20 -9.51 33.67
C PHE A 5 -13.51 -8.22 32.92
N ALA A 6 -12.70 -7.18 33.14
CA ALA A 6 -12.65 -6.04 32.26
C ALA A 6 -11.94 -6.47 30.96
N THR A 7 -12.72 -6.85 29.95
CA THR A 7 -12.25 -7.08 28.58
C THR A 7 -11.88 -5.75 27.93
N GLY A 8 -10.60 -5.38 28.00
CA GLY A 8 -10.02 -4.37 27.13
C GLY A 8 -9.58 -5.02 25.82
N PHE A 9 -10.48 -5.13 24.83
CA PHE A 9 -10.09 -5.50 23.47
C PHE A 9 -9.24 -4.37 22.85
N GLY A 10 -8.20 -4.77 22.13
CA GLY A 10 -7.02 -3.96 21.76
C GLY A 10 -7.29 -2.53 21.31
N GLY A 11 -6.56 -1.59 21.91
CA GLY A 11 -6.60 -0.19 21.51
C GLY A 11 -5.99 0.02 20.12
N LYS A 12 -6.65 0.84 19.29
CA LYS A 12 -6.23 1.23 17.93
C LYS A 12 -4.81 1.81 17.80
N GLY A 13 -4.16 2.15 18.92
CA GLY A 13 -2.80 2.71 18.97
C GLY A 13 -1.67 1.68 19.10
N ARG A 14 -1.94 0.38 19.08
CA ARG A 14 -0.91 -0.67 19.09
C ARG A 14 -1.29 -1.87 18.24
N LEU A 15 -0.30 -2.70 17.90
CA LEU A 15 -0.56 -4.03 17.36
C LEU A 15 -1.05 -4.97 18.48
N VAL A 16 -2.02 -5.80 18.13
CA VAL A 16 -2.48 -6.90 18.99
C VAL A 16 -1.53 -8.08 18.86
N SER A 17 -1.36 -8.85 19.92
CA SER A 17 -0.66 -10.13 19.86
C SER A 17 -1.51 -11.19 19.16
N ALA A 18 -0.90 -12.28 18.68
CA ALA A 18 -1.61 -13.39 18.07
C ALA A 18 -2.68 -14.02 19.01
N ALA A 19 -2.44 -14.01 20.33
CA ALA A 19 -3.39 -14.53 21.32
C ALA A 19 -4.60 -13.59 21.56
N GLU A 20 -4.44 -12.30 21.30
CA GLU A 20 -5.51 -11.29 21.41
C GLU A 20 -6.29 -11.12 20.11
N ALA A 21 -5.75 -11.62 18.99
CA ALA A 21 -6.31 -11.40 17.66
C ALA A 21 -7.63 -12.14 17.48
N LEU A 22 -8.52 -11.56 16.67
CA LEU A 22 -9.76 -12.22 16.28
C LEU A 22 -9.46 -13.55 15.57
N PRO A 23 -10.26 -14.60 15.79
CA PRO A 23 -10.00 -15.93 15.23
C PRO A 23 -10.17 -16.00 13.72
N GLY A 24 -10.91 -15.06 13.12
CA GLY A 24 -11.14 -15.00 11.68
C GLY A 24 -12.02 -16.15 11.19
N ARG A 25 -11.75 -16.60 9.97
CA ARG A 25 -12.55 -17.63 9.28
C ARG A 25 -11.70 -18.44 8.30
N GLY A 26 -12.13 -19.66 8.00
CA GLY A 26 -11.45 -20.54 7.05
C GLY A 26 -11.69 -20.17 5.58
N GLU A 27 -12.87 -19.63 5.27
CA GLU A 27 -13.24 -19.24 3.90
C GLU A 27 -12.80 -17.81 3.58
N ALA A 28 -12.24 -17.60 2.40
CA ALA A 28 -11.88 -16.28 1.92
C ALA A 28 -13.12 -15.39 1.71
N ILE A 29 -12.96 -14.09 1.97
CA ILE A 29 -14.00 -13.10 1.70
C ILE A 29 -14.20 -12.96 0.18
N PRO A 30 -15.45 -12.99 -0.33
CA PRO A 30 -15.72 -12.75 -1.73
C PRO A 30 -15.22 -11.37 -2.19
N THR A 31 -14.43 -11.36 -3.27
CA THR A 31 -13.88 -10.15 -3.89
C THR A 31 -14.36 -9.99 -5.33
N ALA A 32 -13.94 -8.92 -6.00
CA ALA A 32 -14.29 -8.69 -7.40
C ALA A 32 -13.55 -9.68 -8.33
N GLU A 33 -14.14 -10.04 -9.46
CA GLU A 33 -13.50 -10.97 -10.40
C GLU A 33 -12.42 -10.30 -11.27
N LYS A 34 -12.66 -9.05 -11.69
CA LYS A 34 -11.79 -8.30 -12.60
C LYS A 34 -11.52 -6.89 -12.08
N HIS A 35 -10.33 -6.42 -12.39
CA HIS A 35 -9.88 -5.08 -12.05
C HIS A 35 -10.69 -4.07 -12.86
N TYR A 36 -11.35 -3.14 -12.18
CA TYR A 36 -12.30 -2.23 -12.82
C TYR A 36 -11.66 -1.36 -13.92
N VAL A 37 -10.40 -0.92 -13.71
CA VAL A 37 -9.63 -0.10 -14.68
C VAL A 37 -8.85 -0.96 -15.68
N LEU A 38 -7.93 -1.80 -15.19
CA LEU A 38 -7.01 -2.60 -16.00
C LEU A 38 -7.67 -3.81 -16.70
N GLY A 39 -8.86 -4.23 -16.28
CA GLY A 39 -9.59 -5.37 -16.85
C GLY A 39 -9.00 -6.76 -16.54
N THR A 40 -7.87 -6.81 -15.84
CA THR A 40 -7.16 -8.06 -15.47
C THR A 40 -7.93 -8.84 -14.39
N PRO A 41 -7.92 -10.18 -14.41
CA PRO A 41 -8.52 -10.98 -13.34
C PRO A 41 -7.83 -10.72 -11.99
N LEU A 42 -8.60 -10.49 -10.92
CA LEU A 42 -8.04 -10.35 -9.56
C LEU A 42 -7.57 -11.70 -9.02
N SER A 43 -8.26 -12.76 -9.40
CA SER A 43 -7.88 -14.14 -9.13
C SER A 43 -7.12 -14.70 -10.34
N GLY A 44 -5.85 -15.06 -10.13
CA GLY A 44 -5.00 -15.58 -11.19
C GLY A 44 -3.57 -15.79 -10.72
N ALA A 45 -2.86 -16.68 -11.42
CA ALA A 45 -1.42 -16.79 -11.25
C ALA A 45 -0.76 -15.52 -11.79
N ILE A 46 0.31 -15.10 -11.13
CA ILE A 46 1.15 -13.99 -11.60
C ILE A 46 1.79 -14.43 -12.93
N PRO A 47 1.66 -13.64 -14.01
CA PRO A 47 2.26 -14.01 -15.28
C PRO A 47 3.79 -14.11 -15.18
N ALA A 48 4.41 -14.90 -16.06
CA ALA A 48 5.87 -14.93 -16.14
C ALA A 48 6.44 -13.53 -16.44
N GLY A 49 7.61 -13.23 -15.87
CA GLY A 49 8.23 -11.90 -15.98
C GLY A 49 7.56 -10.81 -15.14
N HIS A 50 6.55 -11.15 -14.33
CA HIS A 50 5.95 -10.23 -13.38
C HIS A 50 6.40 -10.52 -11.96
N GLU A 51 6.44 -9.47 -11.15
CA GLU A 51 6.72 -9.51 -9.72
C GLU A 51 5.52 -8.97 -8.93
N GLU A 52 5.51 -9.23 -7.62
CA GLU A 52 4.50 -8.71 -6.70
C GLU A 52 5.10 -8.19 -5.39
N ALA A 53 4.42 -7.23 -4.78
CA ALA A 53 4.67 -6.70 -3.44
C ALA A 53 3.40 -6.02 -2.88
N GLY A 54 3.35 -5.84 -1.57
CA GLY A 54 2.29 -5.11 -0.87
C GLY A 54 2.78 -3.77 -0.32
N PHE A 55 1.93 -2.74 -0.41
CA PHE A 55 2.21 -1.41 0.13
C PHE A 55 1.06 -0.88 0.99
N GLY A 56 1.35 -0.53 2.24
CA GLY A 56 0.44 0.14 3.17
C GLY A 56 0.81 1.62 3.33
N CYS A 57 -0.10 2.51 2.92
CA CYS A 57 0.13 3.96 2.93
C CYS A 57 -1.06 4.71 3.56
N GLY A 58 -1.72 4.10 4.55
CA GLY A 58 -3.00 4.57 5.08
C GLY A 58 -4.19 3.95 4.36
N CYS A 59 -5.26 4.71 4.15
CA CYS A 59 -6.45 4.28 3.43
C CYS A 59 -6.08 3.78 2.03
N PHE A 60 -6.27 2.49 1.80
CA PHE A 60 -5.86 1.81 0.58
C PHE A 60 -6.54 2.30 -0.71
N TRP A 61 -7.65 3.05 -0.65
CA TRP A 61 -8.38 3.51 -1.83
C TRP A 61 -7.58 4.50 -2.66
N GLY A 62 -6.96 5.47 -1.98
CA GLY A 62 -6.08 6.43 -2.63
C GLY A 62 -4.77 5.79 -3.07
N THR A 63 -4.20 4.93 -2.23
CA THR A 63 -2.98 4.18 -2.52
C THR A 63 -3.15 3.31 -3.76
N GLU A 64 -4.27 2.60 -3.89
CA GLU A 64 -4.53 1.72 -5.03
C GLU A 64 -4.61 2.52 -6.33
N LYS A 65 -5.28 3.69 -6.27
CA LYS A 65 -5.31 4.65 -7.40
C LYS A 65 -3.93 5.11 -7.80
N ALA A 66 -3.05 5.39 -6.83
CA ALA A 66 -1.69 5.81 -7.13
C ALA A 66 -0.94 4.74 -7.93
N PHE A 67 -1.03 3.48 -7.49
CA PHE A 67 -0.28 2.37 -8.07
C PHE A 67 -0.84 1.90 -9.42
N TRP A 68 -2.15 1.72 -9.59
CA TRP A 68 -2.67 1.21 -10.87
C TRP A 68 -2.40 2.16 -12.04
N ARG A 69 -2.14 3.44 -11.74
CA ARG A 69 -1.82 4.45 -12.75
C ARG A 69 -0.40 4.31 -13.30
N LEU A 70 0.51 3.63 -12.60
CA LEU A 70 1.87 3.47 -13.08
C LEU A 70 1.89 2.59 -14.35
N PRO A 71 2.60 3.02 -15.41
CA PRO A 71 2.76 2.21 -16.61
C PRO A 71 3.49 0.91 -16.26
N GLY A 72 3.04 -0.22 -16.83
CA GLY A 72 3.61 -1.53 -16.55
C GLY A 72 3.05 -2.25 -15.32
N VAL A 73 2.19 -1.58 -14.52
CA VAL A 73 1.38 -2.27 -13.49
C VAL A 73 0.29 -3.09 -14.18
N PHE A 74 0.26 -4.38 -13.86
CA PHE A 74 -0.64 -5.37 -14.44
C PHE A 74 -1.92 -5.55 -13.60
N LEU A 75 -1.78 -5.52 -12.27
CA LEU A 75 -2.89 -5.70 -11.34
C LEU A 75 -2.59 -4.93 -10.06
N THR A 76 -3.61 -4.28 -9.50
CA THR A 76 -3.64 -3.93 -8.08
C THR A 76 -4.84 -4.57 -7.40
N ALA A 77 -4.74 -4.81 -6.09
CA ALA A 77 -5.87 -5.24 -5.28
C ALA A 77 -5.74 -4.69 -3.87
N THR A 78 -6.85 -4.21 -3.32
CA THR A 78 -6.94 -3.82 -1.91
C THR A 78 -7.15 -5.03 -1.01
N GLY A 79 -6.53 -5.03 0.16
CA GLY A 79 -6.64 -6.13 1.11
C GLY A 79 -5.95 -5.88 2.44
N TYR A 80 -5.74 -6.97 3.16
CA TYR A 80 -5.27 -6.99 4.54
C TYR A 80 -4.04 -7.89 4.66
N GLN A 81 -2.98 -7.39 5.28
CA GLN A 81 -1.70 -8.10 5.43
C GLN A 81 -0.96 -7.62 6.69
N GLY A 82 -0.01 -8.43 7.17
CA GLY A 82 0.82 -8.10 8.35
C GLY A 82 0.17 -8.35 9.72
N GLY A 83 -1.06 -8.85 9.77
CA GLY A 83 -1.77 -9.25 10.99
C GLY A 83 -1.84 -10.76 11.20
N HIS A 84 -2.68 -11.18 12.15
CA HIS A 84 -2.79 -12.56 12.60
C HIS A 84 -4.10 -13.25 12.17
N THR A 85 -5.19 -12.49 12.04
CA THR A 85 -6.52 -13.03 11.77
C THR A 85 -6.62 -13.53 10.32
N PRO A 86 -6.92 -14.82 10.06
CA PRO A 86 -7.11 -15.30 8.70
C PRO A 86 -8.43 -14.81 8.10
N ASN A 87 -8.38 -14.46 6.80
CA ASN A 87 -9.53 -14.02 6.00
C ASN A 87 -10.40 -12.94 6.68
N PRO A 88 -9.83 -11.85 7.23
CA PRO A 88 -10.60 -10.87 7.99
C PRO A 88 -11.53 -10.06 7.07
N THR A 89 -12.62 -9.56 7.63
CA THR A 89 -13.49 -8.56 7.01
C THR A 89 -12.97 -7.15 7.29
N TYR A 90 -13.42 -6.17 6.50
CA TYR A 90 -13.15 -4.76 6.75
C TYR A 90 -13.55 -4.32 8.17
N GLN A 91 -14.70 -4.77 8.66
CA GLN A 91 -15.20 -4.41 9.99
C GLN A 91 -14.31 -4.93 11.11
N GLU A 92 -13.81 -6.16 10.98
CA GLU A 92 -12.86 -6.74 11.93
C GLU A 92 -11.54 -5.99 11.91
N VAL A 93 -11.02 -5.63 10.74
CA VAL A 93 -9.78 -4.85 10.62
C VAL A 93 -9.96 -3.46 11.24
N CYS A 94 -11.08 -2.79 10.98
CA CYS A 94 -11.43 -1.49 11.56
C CYS A 94 -11.55 -1.48 13.09
N SER A 95 -11.75 -2.66 13.72
CA SER A 95 -11.74 -2.79 15.17
C SER A 95 -10.33 -2.65 15.77
N GLY A 96 -9.28 -2.88 14.96
CA GLY A 96 -7.89 -2.97 15.40
C GLY A 96 -7.50 -4.33 15.99
N ALA A 97 -8.45 -5.26 16.14
CA ALA A 97 -8.24 -6.54 16.79
C ALA A 97 -7.71 -7.65 15.87
N THR A 98 -7.35 -7.35 14.62
CA THR A 98 -6.77 -8.35 13.70
C THR A 98 -5.25 -8.24 13.56
N GLY A 99 -4.69 -7.08 13.88
CA GLY A 99 -3.28 -6.72 13.63
C GLY A 99 -2.98 -6.38 12.16
N HIS A 100 -3.94 -6.54 11.25
CA HIS A 100 -3.69 -6.28 9.83
C HIS A 100 -3.57 -4.79 9.52
N ASN A 101 -2.80 -4.52 8.47
CA ASN A 101 -2.74 -3.23 7.79
C ASN A 101 -3.69 -3.23 6.59
N GLU A 102 -4.15 -2.05 6.17
CA GLU A 102 -4.71 -1.86 4.83
C GLU A 102 -3.56 -1.78 3.82
N VAL A 103 -3.61 -2.66 2.83
CA VAL A 103 -2.51 -2.88 1.89
C VAL A 103 -3.03 -2.95 0.47
N VAL A 104 -2.24 -2.39 -0.44
CA VAL A 104 -2.40 -2.58 -1.88
C VAL A 104 -1.38 -3.61 -2.33
N ARG A 105 -1.86 -4.77 -2.79
CA ARG A 105 -1.05 -5.71 -3.57
C ARG A 105 -0.87 -5.12 -4.96
N VAL A 106 0.37 -5.07 -5.43
CA VAL A 106 0.74 -4.58 -6.76
C VAL A 106 1.47 -5.69 -7.49
N VAL A 107 1.05 -5.97 -8.72
CA VAL A 107 1.72 -6.90 -9.65
C VAL A 107 2.13 -6.09 -10.87
N TRP A 108 3.40 -6.18 -11.27
CA TRP A 108 3.95 -5.38 -12.37
C TRP A 108 4.83 -6.22 -13.29
N ASN A 109 4.99 -5.76 -14.54
CA ASN A 109 5.97 -6.31 -15.47
C ASN A 109 7.37 -5.81 -15.09
N ALA A 110 8.25 -6.71 -14.68
CA ALA A 110 9.59 -6.39 -14.20
C ALA A 110 10.50 -5.83 -15.32
N ASP A 111 10.16 -6.03 -16.59
CA ASP A 111 10.90 -5.42 -17.72
C ASP A 111 10.61 -3.92 -17.88
N VAL A 112 9.45 -3.46 -17.40
CA VAL A 112 8.97 -2.07 -17.56
C VAL A 112 9.15 -1.26 -16.28
N VAL A 113 8.94 -1.89 -15.12
CA VAL A 113 8.96 -1.25 -13.80
C VAL A 113 9.93 -2.00 -12.92
N ASP A 114 10.87 -1.30 -12.29
CA ASP A 114 11.66 -1.88 -11.20
C ASP A 114 10.98 -1.63 -9.86
N PHE A 115 11.30 -2.47 -8.88
CA PHE A 115 10.83 -2.28 -7.51
C PHE A 115 11.20 -0.89 -6.95
N SER A 116 12.30 -0.28 -7.41
CA SER A 116 12.69 1.09 -7.04
C SER A 116 11.66 2.14 -7.45
N ASP A 117 11.04 2.00 -8.63
CA ASP A 117 9.97 2.90 -9.08
C ASP A 117 8.76 2.83 -8.13
N LEU A 118 8.41 1.63 -7.69
CA LEU A 118 7.32 1.43 -6.72
C LEU A 118 7.68 1.99 -5.34
N LEU A 119 8.93 1.82 -4.90
CA LEU A 119 9.44 2.41 -3.65
C LEU A 119 9.41 3.94 -3.71
N LYS A 120 9.75 4.55 -4.86
CA LYS A 120 9.64 5.99 -5.06
C LYS A 120 8.20 6.47 -4.88
N LEU A 121 7.24 5.83 -5.55
CA LEU A 121 5.83 6.15 -5.36
C LEU A 121 5.41 5.98 -3.89
N PHE A 122 5.78 4.86 -3.27
CA PHE A 122 5.48 4.56 -1.88
C PHE A 122 5.97 5.66 -0.95
N TRP A 123 7.26 5.99 -0.96
CA TRP A 123 7.87 6.95 -0.04
C TRP A 123 7.34 8.38 -0.24
N GLU A 124 7.01 8.76 -1.47
CA GLU A 124 6.59 10.12 -1.80
C GLU A 124 5.08 10.36 -1.60
N CYS A 125 4.25 9.31 -1.63
CA CYS A 125 2.78 9.45 -1.60
C CYS A 125 2.15 9.57 -0.20
N HIS A 126 2.89 9.34 0.88
CA HIS A 126 2.36 9.36 2.25
C HIS A 126 3.39 9.87 3.26
N ASP A 127 2.98 10.07 4.52
CA ASP A 127 3.91 10.35 5.61
C ASP A 127 4.27 9.05 6.36
N PRO A 128 5.50 8.52 6.21
CA PRO A 128 5.91 7.28 6.84
C PRO A 128 6.29 7.44 8.32
N THR A 129 6.14 8.62 8.91
CA THR A 129 6.60 8.94 10.29
C THR A 129 5.48 8.93 11.33
N GLN A 130 4.26 8.59 10.93
CA GLN A 130 3.04 8.76 11.75
C GLN A 130 2.68 7.56 12.62
N GLY A 131 3.42 6.46 12.52
CA GLY A 131 3.19 5.25 13.32
C GLY A 131 1.86 4.58 12.98
N MET A 132 0.99 4.42 13.98
CA MET A 132 -0.32 3.76 13.84
C MET A 132 -1.40 4.74 13.34
N ALA A 133 -1.07 5.48 12.28
CA ALA A 133 -1.91 6.51 11.67
C ALA A 133 -1.43 6.90 10.27
N GLN A 134 -2.33 7.49 9.49
CA GLN A 134 -2.01 8.25 8.28
C GLN A 134 -2.96 9.44 8.11
N GLY A 135 -2.43 10.66 8.06
CA GLY A 135 -3.22 11.88 8.04
C GLY A 135 -4.19 11.95 9.22
N ASN A 136 -5.48 12.03 8.90
CA ASN A 136 -6.55 12.03 9.90
C ASN A 136 -6.99 10.63 10.33
N ASP A 137 -6.56 9.59 9.61
CA ASP A 137 -6.90 8.21 9.92
C ASP A 137 -6.03 7.67 11.05
N ARG A 138 -6.70 7.21 12.11
CA ARG A 138 -6.06 6.70 13.33
C ARG A 138 -6.36 5.21 13.51
N GLY A 139 -5.32 4.42 13.65
CA GLY A 139 -5.43 2.97 13.78
C GLY A 139 -4.21 2.25 13.23
N SER A 140 -3.85 1.12 13.86
CA SER A 140 -2.79 0.26 13.38
C SER A 140 -3.03 -0.24 11.95
N GLN A 141 -4.28 -0.29 11.49
CA GLN A 141 -4.62 -0.65 10.12
C GLN A 141 -4.27 0.40 9.06
N TYR A 142 -3.76 1.58 9.46
CA TYR A 142 -3.37 2.65 8.54
C TYR A 142 -1.87 2.96 8.59
N ARG A 143 -1.09 2.07 9.20
CA ARG A 143 0.35 2.26 9.38
C ARG A 143 1.09 2.18 8.04
N SER A 144 2.27 2.77 7.98
CA SER A 144 3.18 2.60 6.85
C SER A 144 3.75 1.18 6.82
N GLY A 145 3.73 0.51 5.66
CA GLY A 145 4.25 -0.86 5.54
C GLY A 145 4.64 -1.26 4.12
N ILE A 146 5.70 -2.06 4.00
CA ILE A 146 6.16 -2.69 2.76
C ILE A 146 6.18 -4.20 3.00
N TYR A 147 5.49 -4.95 2.14
CA TYR A 147 5.39 -6.40 2.23
C TYR A 147 6.02 -7.04 1.01
N THR A 148 7.21 -7.60 1.20
CA THR A 148 8.06 -8.09 0.11
C THR A 148 7.83 -9.58 -0.16
N SER A 149 8.10 -9.99 -1.39
CA SER A 149 7.96 -11.37 -1.85
C SER A 149 9.31 -12.10 -1.98
N THR A 150 10.42 -11.36 -1.96
CA THR A 150 11.78 -11.90 -2.07
C THR A 150 12.75 -11.13 -1.19
N GLU A 151 13.83 -11.81 -0.78
CA GLU A 151 14.95 -11.20 -0.05
C GLU A 151 15.58 -10.01 -0.81
N ALA A 152 15.64 -10.07 -2.15
CA ALA A 152 16.15 -8.97 -2.96
C ALA A 152 15.28 -7.71 -2.85
N GLN A 153 13.95 -7.87 -2.82
CA GLN A 153 13.02 -6.77 -2.54
C GLN A 153 13.20 -6.26 -1.11
N THR A 154 13.37 -7.15 -0.12
CA THR A 154 13.63 -6.77 1.28
C THR A 154 14.87 -5.88 1.37
N GLY A 155 15.99 -6.28 0.75
CA GLY A 155 17.21 -5.47 0.73
C GLY A 155 17.04 -4.10 0.06
N LYS A 156 16.35 -4.02 -1.09
CA LYS A 156 16.05 -2.73 -1.74
C LYS A 156 15.14 -1.85 -0.88
N ALA A 157 14.12 -2.44 -0.22
CA ALA A 157 13.22 -1.72 0.67
C ALA A 157 13.98 -1.11 1.86
N GLU A 158 14.88 -1.87 2.49
CA GLU A 158 15.72 -1.38 3.59
C GLU A 158 16.68 -0.28 3.15
N ALA A 159 17.37 -0.44 2.00
CA ALA A 159 18.26 0.59 1.46
C ALA A 159 17.50 1.89 1.13
N SER A 160 16.32 1.79 0.53
CA SER A 160 15.48 2.96 0.24
C SER A 160 14.97 3.64 1.52
N ARG A 161 14.64 2.88 2.57
CA ARG A 161 14.26 3.41 3.88
C ARG A 161 15.38 4.24 4.49
N GLU A 162 16.62 3.75 4.45
CA GLU A 162 17.77 4.46 4.99
C GLU A 162 18.04 5.78 4.24
N ALA A 163 17.99 5.72 2.90
CA ALA A 163 18.14 6.90 2.06
C ALA A 163 17.03 7.93 2.34
N TYR A 164 15.77 7.48 2.41
CA TYR A 164 14.65 8.37 2.67
C TYR A 164 14.66 8.94 4.09
N GLN A 165 15.08 8.16 5.09
CA GLN A 165 15.24 8.66 6.46
C GLN A 165 16.24 9.82 6.53
N ALA A 166 17.35 9.74 5.80
CA ALA A 166 18.32 10.84 5.76
C ALA A 166 17.71 12.12 5.18
N LEU A 167 16.90 12.00 4.12
CA LEU A 167 16.19 13.12 3.50
C LEU A 167 15.13 13.71 4.44
N LEU A 168 14.33 12.87 5.10
CA LEU A 168 13.35 13.29 6.09
C LEU A 168 14.01 14.02 7.27
N SER A 169 15.11 13.50 7.80
CA SER A 169 15.87 14.14 8.87
C SER A 169 16.41 15.51 8.44
N ALA A 170 16.94 15.63 7.22
CA ALA A 170 17.42 16.90 6.68
C ALA A 170 16.28 17.93 6.50
N ALA A 171 15.07 17.46 6.20
CA ALA A 171 13.86 18.26 6.11
C ALA A 171 13.18 18.54 7.47
N GLY A 172 13.78 18.11 8.59
CA GLY A 172 13.23 18.30 9.94
C GLY A 172 11.96 17.48 10.22
N LYS A 173 11.77 16.36 9.50
CA LYS A 173 10.66 15.42 9.68
C LYS A 173 11.00 14.34 10.71
N GLY A 174 10.00 13.54 11.09
CA GLY A 174 10.14 12.49 12.08
C GLY A 174 10.94 11.27 11.62
N THR A 175 11.07 10.29 12.52
CA THR A 175 11.64 8.98 12.21
C THR A 175 10.62 8.11 11.46
N ILE A 176 11.08 7.39 10.44
CA ILE A 176 10.28 6.42 9.70
C ILE A 176 9.80 5.31 10.64
N THR A 177 8.51 5.00 10.51
CA THR A 177 7.79 3.95 11.25
C THR A 177 7.34 2.78 10.37
N THR A 178 7.72 2.81 9.09
CA THR A 178 7.41 1.77 8.11
C THR A 178 7.89 0.40 8.56
N GLU A 179 6.98 -0.56 8.64
CA GLU A 179 7.35 -1.96 8.76
C GLU A 179 7.78 -2.53 7.40
N ILE A 180 8.79 -3.39 7.39
CA ILE A 180 9.22 -4.12 6.19
C ILE A 180 9.17 -5.60 6.57
N VAL A 181 8.29 -6.35 5.91
CA VAL A 181 8.00 -7.75 6.28
C VAL A 181 7.94 -8.62 5.04
N GLU A 182 8.73 -9.69 5.01
CA GLU A 182 8.77 -10.62 3.89
C GLU A 182 7.75 -11.77 4.05
N ALA A 183 7.19 -12.24 2.92
CA ALA A 183 6.45 -13.50 2.81
C ALA A 183 5.24 -13.67 3.73
N VAL A 184 4.50 -12.59 4.01
CA VAL A 184 3.23 -12.65 4.77
C VAL A 184 2.01 -12.80 3.86
N PRO A 185 0.98 -13.59 4.23
CA PRO A 185 -0.21 -13.77 3.40
C PRO A 185 -0.99 -12.48 3.18
N PHE A 186 -1.45 -12.28 1.94
CA PHE A 186 -2.38 -11.22 1.56
C PHE A 186 -3.82 -11.75 1.53
N PHE A 187 -4.73 -11.05 2.21
CA PHE A 187 -6.17 -11.35 2.19
C PHE A 187 -6.91 -10.28 1.40
N PRO A 188 -7.49 -10.59 0.23
CA PRO A 188 -8.27 -9.61 -0.54
C PRO A 188 -9.42 -9.03 0.27
N ALA A 189 -9.61 -7.71 0.17
CA ALA A 189 -10.79 -7.04 0.73
C ALA A 189 -12.04 -7.34 -0.11
N GLU A 190 -13.20 -7.03 0.46
CA GLU A 190 -14.51 -7.17 -0.17
C GLU A 190 -14.56 -6.50 -1.55
N ALA A 191 -15.39 -7.05 -2.45
CA ALA A 191 -15.52 -6.57 -3.82
C ALA A 191 -15.81 -5.06 -3.94
N TYR A 192 -16.47 -4.46 -2.95
CA TYR A 192 -16.80 -3.02 -2.99
C TYR A 192 -15.56 -2.13 -2.76
N HIS A 193 -14.51 -2.61 -2.09
CA HIS A 193 -13.27 -1.85 -1.87
C HIS A 193 -12.34 -1.82 -3.09
N GLN A 194 -12.38 -2.86 -3.93
CA GLN A 194 -11.54 -2.97 -5.11
C GLN A 194 -11.79 -1.81 -6.08
N GLN A 195 -10.77 -1.02 -6.41
CA GLN A 195 -10.86 0.16 -7.28
C GLN A 195 -11.99 1.12 -6.88
N TYR A 196 -12.17 1.33 -5.57
CA TYR A 196 -13.29 2.10 -5.02
C TYR A 196 -13.44 3.49 -5.69
N LEU A 197 -12.36 4.26 -5.85
CA LEU A 197 -12.42 5.66 -6.30
C LEU A 197 -12.92 5.89 -7.72
N VAL A 198 -12.96 4.86 -8.58
CA VAL A 198 -13.44 4.99 -9.97
C VAL A 198 -14.86 4.46 -10.16
N LYS A 199 -15.41 3.77 -9.15
CA LYS A 199 -16.77 3.21 -9.24
C LYS A 199 -17.83 4.31 -9.17
N PRO A 200 -18.94 4.17 -9.91
CA PRO A 200 -20.06 5.09 -9.81
C PRO A 200 -20.60 5.19 -8.37
N GLY A 201 -20.79 6.42 -7.88
CA GLY A 201 -21.34 6.69 -6.55
C GLY A 201 -20.33 6.64 -5.39
N SER A 202 -19.06 6.41 -5.67
CA SER A 202 -18.00 6.43 -4.65
C SER A 202 -17.76 7.82 -4.08
N ARG A 203 -17.41 7.87 -2.80
CA ARG A 203 -16.99 9.12 -2.14
C ARG A 203 -15.52 9.40 -2.43
N PRO A 204 -15.13 10.63 -2.78
CA PRO A 204 -13.72 10.97 -2.94
C PRO A 204 -13.06 10.97 -1.55
N TYR A 205 -12.34 9.89 -1.23
CA TYR A 205 -11.69 9.74 0.07
C TYR A 205 -10.27 9.18 -0.08
N CYS A 206 -9.32 9.83 0.60
CA CYS A 206 -7.94 9.42 0.65
C CYS A 206 -7.30 9.95 1.93
N SER A 207 -6.46 9.16 2.60
CA SER A 207 -5.73 9.59 3.79
C SER A 207 -4.35 10.20 3.49
N ALA A 208 -3.88 10.09 2.24
CA ALA A 208 -2.53 10.48 1.82
C ALA A 208 -2.21 11.91 2.24
N SER A 209 -1.16 12.05 3.05
CA SER A 209 -0.63 13.32 3.54
C SER A 209 0.88 13.33 3.31
N PRO A 210 1.34 13.47 2.05
CA PRO A 210 2.76 13.34 1.70
C PRO A 210 3.65 14.36 2.42
N THR A 211 4.92 14.01 2.63
CA THR A 211 5.87 14.86 3.36
C THR A 211 6.44 16.02 2.53
N ALA A 212 6.17 16.01 1.21
CA ALA A 212 6.80 16.81 0.17
C ALA A 212 8.33 16.58 0.02
N VAL A 213 8.86 15.49 0.57
CA VAL A 213 10.24 15.03 0.34
C VAL A 213 10.24 14.03 -0.80
N LEU A 214 11.23 14.15 -1.71
CA LEU A 214 11.36 13.27 -2.87
C LEU A 214 12.48 12.27 -2.67
N LEU A 215 12.23 11.00 -2.98
CA LEU A 215 13.24 9.96 -2.96
C LEU A 215 14.21 10.16 -4.13
N GLY A 216 15.49 10.23 -3.79
CA GLY A 216 16.60 10.24 -4.75
C GLY A 216 17.12 8.84 -5.06
N ASP A 217 18.38 8.76 -5.44
CA ASP A 217 19.05 7.48 -5.67
C ASP A 217 19.41 6.77 -4.35
N PHE A 218 19.52 5.44 -4.39
CA PHE A 218 19.91 4.61 -3.25
C PHE A 218 20.63 3.33 -3.72
N PRO A 219 21.42 2.65 -2.86
CA PRO A 219 22.13 1.44 -3.25
C PRO A 219 21.20 0.36 -3.81
N GLY A 220 21.48 -0.07 -5.04
CA GLY A 220 20.69 -1.09 -5.74
C GLY A 220 19.43 -0.56 -6.45
N ALA A 221 19.21 0.75 -6.48
CA ALA A 221 18.13 1.32 -7.28
C ALA A 221 18.36 1.10 -8.78
N ASP A 222 17.29 0.79 -9.50
CA ASP A 222 17.30 0.57 -10.96
C ASP A 222 16.04 1.16 -11.59
N TYR A 223 15.80 2.46 -11.38
CA TYR A 223 14.60 3.15 -11.86
C TYR A 223 14.44 3.00 -13.38
N LYS A 224 13.29 2.47 -13.83
CA LYS A 224 12.98 2.27 -15.25
C LYS A 224 12.01 3.31 -15.78
N LEU A 225 11.19 3.90 -14.92
CA LEU A 225 10.17 4.85 -15.35
C LEU A 225 10.77 6.24 -15.61
N PRO A 226 10.43 6.89 -16.74
CA PRO A 226 10.97 8.20 -17.08
C PRO A 226 10.43 9.29 -16.14
N ALA A 227 11.16 10.39 -16.02
CA ALA A 227 10.80 11.54 -15.18
C ALA A 227 9.37 12.06 -15.43
N THR A 228 8.91 12.00 -16.68
CA THR A 228 7.57 12.43 -17.12
C THR A 228 6.42 11.64 -16.48
N VAL A 229 6.66 10.41 -16.02
CA VAL A 229 5.66 9.67 -15.24
C VAL A 229 5.39 10.39 -13.92
N TRP A 230 6.44 10.84 -13.24
CA TRP A 230 6.35 11.46 -11.92
C TRP A 230 5.71 12.85 -11.94
N GLU A 231 5.73 13.54 -13.09
CA GLU A 231 5.01 14.81 -13.30
C GLU A 231 3.48 14.66 -13.21
N ASN A 232 2.95 13.43 -13.25
CA ASN A 232 1.53 13.14 -13.08
C ASN A 232 1.08 13.09 -11.61
N TYR A 233 2.00 13.32 -10.67
CA TYR A 233 1.75 13.31 -9.24
C TYR A 233 2.24 14.61 -8.59
N ASP A 234 1.38 15.25 -7.80
CA ASP A 234 1.73 16.45 -7.04
C ASP A 234 1.76 16.13 -5.54
N TRP A 235 2.96 15.85 -5.03
CA TRP A 235 3.21 15.51 -3.62
C TRP A 235 3.19 16.72 -2.68
N SER A 236 2.98 17.94 -3.19
CA SER A 236 2.80 19.12 -2.34
C SER A 236 1.37 19.23 -1.80
N GLN A 237 0.43 18.47 -2.36
CA GLN A 237 -0.99 18.51 -1.98
C GLN A 237 -1.37 17.34 -1.09
N ASN A 238 -2.09 17.62 -0.01
CA ASN A 238 -2.78 16.58 0.74
C ASN A 238 -3.87 15.96 -0.14
N HIS A 239 -4.09 14.66 0.04
CA HIS A 239 -5.03 13.89 -0.77
C HIS A 239 -4.71 13.93 -2.28
N CYS A 240 -3.42 14.10 -2.64
CA CYS A 240 -2.90 14.28 -3.98
C CYS A 240 -3.47 13.33 -5.04
N VAL A 241 -3.73 12.08 -4.66
CA VAL A 241 -4.25 11.03 -5.54
C VAL A 241 -5.73 11.18 -5.88
N LEU A 242 -6.51 11.97 -5.12
CA LEU A 242 -7.91 12.26 -5.44
C LEU A 242 -8.02 13.08 -6.71
N PHE A 243 -7.13 14.05 -6.87
CA PHE A 243 -7.16 15.01 -7.95
C PHE A 243 -6.32 14.49 -9.11
N GLY A 244 -6.96 14.26 -10.26
CA GLY A 244 -6.30 13.82 -11.48
C GLY A 244 -6.93 12.58 -12.11
N PRO A 245 -6.42 12.19 -13.31
CA PRO A 245 -6.93 11.09 -14.10
C PRO A 245 -7.01 9.78 -13.32
N VAL A 246 -7.91 8.89 -13.73
CA VAL A 246 -8.02 7.52 -13.17
C VAL A 246 -7.35 6.51 -14.08
N GLU A 247 -7.04 6.90 -15.31
CA GLU A 247 -6.43 6.07 -16.33
C GLU A 247 -4.93 5.86 -16.05
N PRO A 248 -4.37 4.71 -16.49
CA PRO A 248 -2.93 4.51 -16.54
C PRO A 248 -2.22 5.63 -17.29
N ILE A 249 -1.07 6.03 -16.78
CA ILE A 249 -0.21 7.03 -17.41
C ILE A 249 0.40 6.39 -18.66
N GLU A 250 0.22 7.04 -19.80
CA GLU A 250 0.84 6.60 -21.05
C GLU A 250 2.29 7.10 -21.12
N ILE A 251 3.24 6.20 -21.38
CA ILE A 251 4.58 6.60 -21.78
C ILE A 251 4.53 6.87 -23.29
N PRO A 252 4.86 8.09 -23.75
CA PRO A 252 4.93 8.38 -25.18
C PRO A 252 5.88 7.37 -25.83
N ARG A 253 5.38 6.56 -26.78
CA ARG A 253 6.28 5.75 -27.61
C ARG A 253 7.14 6.75 -28.38
N ASN A 254 8.46 6.71 -28.18
CA ASN A 254 9.35 7.41 -29.10
C ASN A 254 9.02 6.95 -30.51
N ILE A 255 8.56 7.87 -31.36
CA ILE A 255 8.39 7.63 -32.79
C ILE A 255 9.80 7.61 -33.38
N ALA A 256 10.49 6.48 -33.27
CA ALA A 256 11.74 6.18 -33.97
C ALA A 256 12.05 4.68 -33.84
N ASP A 257 11.34 3.88 -34.63
CA ASP A 257 11.88 2.66 -35.24
C ASP A 257 11.90 2.89 -36.76
#